data_AF-A0A661VWE3-F1
#
_entry.id   AF-A0A661VWE3-F1
#
_cell.length_a   1.000
_cell.length_b   1.000
_cell.length_c   1.000
_cell.angle_alpha   90.00
_cell.angle_beta   90.00
_cell.angle_gamma   90.00
#
_symmetry.space_group_name_H-M   'P 1'
#
loop_
_entity.id
_entity.type
_entity.pdbx_description
1 polymer ?
#
loop_
_entity_poly.entity_id
_entity_poly.type
_entity_poly.pdbx_seq_one_letter_code
_entity_poly.pdbx_strand_id
1 'polypeptide(L)'
;MPKRPQLHQPHPAVVVDTNILMALPAIHKFKWGVEQPITIYTLDAVVDELRGLTRDKENTARAEAARHTLSVLDALQKRAPPEGIPLLNATGRLIFAKVPQDIPPPLDPTSVDHQQIALAQAHLKASPEGFCAIVTNDQEMANIAISASPAVPVIRPGTGAIGKAIRRQLATQIYWWQLFHCEEAAAKQSHPVKPARPVSKTRPDPQARLRRVVCSLYGRVRSSRHRAILSVAPLEARLALTAHVVRTLTRRKSRVIFLFVEGRSEAEYWAGELHRQCRLQSDAVLVFGERGLPRVRGTKVVVYCYSQIESRFNQHAARFAKAGRRITTVVDGCDLLDPVWIAMLLFGCDQFIGFTRHPLGHAQAVGGRMLATFFEQRTVATYTFADAEEDGWLRPFDVLRHPVTFQEDEFQTYREVNDRFITVHNKVSRRYPELNEASDFWESLHRILERAVDHQAASLFTLREQREELAQMARAKCEVVVRLLSEAGSPARCLICDLERLWTAVLRRTLAEQGMTVEVLERSFDADTAESLWRRFERGKVDCLILQDVPPVRFVGARINRLIVMTPLTPLASLAAIVDWVLSHALSGPAVCVDLLYTSGTPEQQAMVDFADTCCGLRFGR
;
A
#
# COMPACT_ATOMS: atom_id res chain seq x y z
N MET A 1 13.65 -35.80 -14.11
CA MET A 1 13.31 -34.81 -13.07
C MET A 1 12.61 -35.52 -11.94
N PRO A 2 13.08 -35.46 -10.69
CA PRO A 2 12.33 -36.01 -9.58
C PRO A 2 11.06 -35.18 -9.38
N LYS A 3 9.92 -35.85 -9.20
CA LYS A 3 8.63 -35.23 -8.90
C LYS A 3 8.78 -34.38 -7.64
N ARG A 4 8.44 -33.08 -7.72
CA ARG A 4 8.28 -32.25 -6.52
C ARG A 4 7.28 -32.95 -5.59
N PRO A 5 7.55 -33.07 -4.28
CA PRO A 5 6.56 -33.59 -3.35
C PRO A 5 5.32 -32.69 -3.41
N GLN A 6 4.15 -33.29 -3.62
CA GLN A 6 2.88 -32.60 -3.45
C GLN A 6 2.78 -32.24 -1.96
N LEU A 7 3.08 -30.98 -1.62
CA LEU A 7 2.63 -30.42 -0.36
C LEU A 7 1.10 -30.49 -0.36
N HIS A 8 0.52 -31.19 0.62
CA HIS A 8 -0.92 -31.17 0.87
C HIS A 8 -1.35 -29.72 1.10
N GLN A 9 -2.00 -29.10 0.12
CA GLN A 9 -2.65 -27.81 0.32
C GLN A 9 -3.84 -28.01 1.28
N PRO A 10 -3.99 -27.18 2.33
CA PRO A 10 -5.12 -27.26 3.24
C PRO A 10 -6.42 -26.95 2.48
N HIS A 11 -7.41 -27.82 2.63
CA HIS A 11 -8.74 -27.65 2.04
C HIS A 11 -9.47 -26.46 2.67
N PRO A 12 -10.13 -25.58 1.89
CA PRO A 12 -10.93 -24.49 2.46
C PRO A 12 -11.99 -25.04 3.41
N ALA A 13 -12.33 -24.25 4.41
CA ALA A 13 -13.32 -24.58 5.41
C ALA A 13 -14.37 -23.48 5.58
N VAL A 14 -15.54 -23.87 6.06
CA VAL A 14 -16.61 -22.96 6.47
C VAL A 14 -17.23 -23.41 7.78
N VAL A 15 -17.48 -22.47 8.69
CA VAL A 15 -18.31 -22.68 9.88
C VAL A 15 -19.68 -22.08 9.60
N VAL A 16 -20.74 -22.86 9.77
CA VAL A 16 -22.09 -22.45 9.35
C VAL A 16 -22.95 -22.13 10.57
N ASP A 17 -23.49 -20.92 10.59
CA ASP A 17 -24.42 -20.42 11.62
C ASP A 17 -25.74 -21.21 11.64
N THR A 18 -26.36 -21.27 12.82
CA THR A 18 -27.69 -21.82 13.10
C THR A 18 -28.75 -21.30 12.15
N ASN A 19 -28.80 -20.00 11.85
CA ASN A 19 -29.81 -19.45 10.94
C ASN A 19 -29.60 -19.89 9.48
N ILE A 20 -28.34 -20.05 9.08
CA ILE A 20 -28.01 -20.54 7.74
C ILE A 20 -28.33 -22.04 7.62
N LEU A 21 -28.10 -22.83 8.67
CA LEU A 21 -28.50 -24.25 8.71
C LEU A 21 -30.02 -24.40 8.59
N MET A 22 -30.79 -23.55 9.27
CA MET A 22 -32.25 -23.54 9.13
C MET A 22 -32.73 -23.16 7.72
N ALA A 23 -32.01 -22.24 7.06
CA ALA A 23 -32.31 -21.87 5.68
C ALA A 23 -31.85 -22.92 4.65
N LEU A 24 -30.81 -23.70 4.98
CA LEU A 24 -30.24 -24.76 4.13
C LEU A 24 -30.06 -26.09 4.90
N PRO A 25 -31.15 -26.77 5.31
CA PRO A 25 -31.09 -27.96 6.17
C PRO A 25 -30.27 -29.12 5.58
N ALA A 26 -30.30 -29.27 4.25
CA ALA A 26 -29.53 -30.26 3.53
C ALA A 26 -28.11 -29.77 3.16
N ILE A 27 -27.41 -29.14 4.10
CA ILE A 27 -26.11 -28.49 3.86
C ILE A 27 -25.04 -29.44 3.27
N HIS A 28 -25.10 -30.73 3.62
CA HIS A 28 -24.24 -31.78 3.07
C HIS A 28 -24.44 -32.06 1.56
N LYS A 29 -25.58 -31.64 0.99
CA LYS A 29 -25.90 -31.74 -0.45
C LYS A 29 -25.68 -30.41 -1.17
N PHE A 30 -25.38 -29.33 -0.45
CA PHE A 30 -25.25 -28.01 -1.02
C PHE A 30 -24.04 -27.93 -1.97
N LYS A 31 -24.25 -27.35 -3.15
CA LYS A 31 -23.17 -27.10 -4.12
C LYS A 31 -22.48 -25.79 -3.74
N TRP A 32 -21.32 -25.92 -3.09
CA TRP A 32 -20.51 -24.82 -2.58
C TRP A 32 -19.80 -24.00 -3.66
N GLY A 33 -19.75 -24.47 -4.91
CA GLY A 33 -19.29 -23.68 -6.05
C GLY A 33 -17.79 -23.37 -6.04
N VAL A 34 -17.01 -24.19 -5.32
CA VAL A 34 -15.55 -24.13 -5.25
C VAL A 34 -14.99 -25.38 -5.94
N GLU A 35 -13.89 -25.23 -6.68
CA GLU A 35 -13.25 -26.34 -7.41
C GLU A 35 -12.48 -27.29 -6.47
N GLN A 36 -12.07 -26.79 -5.30
CA GLN A 36 -11.33 -27.53 -4.30
C GLN A 36 -12.27 -28.23 -3.30
N PRO A 37 -11.88 -29.38 -2.71
CA PRO A 37 -12.66 -29.99 -1.65
C PRO A 37 -12.83 -29.04 -0.45
N ILE A 38 -14.03 -28.91 0.10
CA ILE A 38 -14.37 -28.02 1.22
C ILE A 38 -14.74 -28.78 2.49
N THR A 39 -14.29 -28.29 3.64
CA THR A 39 -14.71 -28.79 4.95
C THR A 39 -15.82 -27.90 5.53
N ILE A 40 -16.96 -28.49 5.86
CA ILE A 40 -18.07 -27.79 6.51
C ILE A 40 -18.04 -28.16 7.98
N TYR A 41 -17.93 -27.18 8.86
CA TYR A 41 -18.02 -27.37 10.29
C TYR A 41 -19.42 -27.00 10.79
N THR A 42 -20.00 -27.92 11.56
CA THR A 42 -21.19 -27.69 12.38
C THR A 42 -20.79 -27.96 13.83
N LEU A 43 -20.94 -26.96 14.68
CA LEU A 43 -20.56 -27.07 16.08
C LEU A 43 -21.61 -27.88 16.86
N ASP A 44 -21.20 -28.72 17.80
CA ASP A 44 -22.15 -29.47 18.64
C ASP A 44 -23.08 -28.52 19.43
N ALA A 45 -22.57 -27.38 19.88
CA ALA A 45 -23.37 -26.35 20.56
C ALA A 45 -24.47 -25.74 19.68
N VAL A 46 -24.27 -25.68 18.36
CA VAL A 46 -25.31 -25.26 17.39
C VAL A 46 -26.43 -26.32 17.30
N VAL A 47 -26.07 -27.60 17.38
CA VAL A 47 -27.06 -28.68 17.43
C VAL A 47 -27.90 -28.59 18.71
N ASP A 48 -27.27 -28.28 19.84
CA ASP A 48 -27.96 -28.05 21.11
C ASP A 48 -28.85 -26.79 21.09
N GLU A 49 -28.38 -25.71 20.47
CA GLU A 49 -29.19 -24.51 20.24
C GLU A 49 -30.44 -24.82 19.40
N LEU A 50 -30.29 -25.57 18.30
CA LEU A 50 -31.42 -26.01 17.47
C LEU A 50 -32.44 -26.84 18.27
N ARG A 51 -31.98 -27.73 19.18
CA ARG A 51 -32.86 -28.48 20.09
C ARG A 51 -33.66 -27.54 20.99
N GLY A 52 -33.03 -26.48 21.51
CA GLY A 52 -33.70 -25.43 22.26
C GLY A 52 -34.78 -24.72 21.43
N LEU A 53 -34.45 -24.31 20.21
CA LEU A 53 -35.35 -23.61 19.29
C LEU A 53 -36.58 -24.43 18.88
N THR A 54 -36.52 -25.77 18.90
CA THR A 54 -37.71 -26.61 18.64
C THR A 54 -38.85 -26.40 19.64
N ARG A 55 -38.55 -25.84 20.82
CA ARG A 55 -39.50 -25.59 21.91
C ARG A 55 -40.03 -24.17 21.93
N ASP A 56 -39.62 -23.33 20.98
CA ASP A 56 -40.08 -21.95 20.85
C ASP A 56 -41.58 -21.94 20.51
N LYS A 57 -42.38 -21.43 21.47
CA LYS A 57 -43.85 -21.34 21.36
C LYS A 57 -44.32 -20.04 20.70
N GLU A 58 -43.46 -19.04 20.62
CA GLU A 58 -43.79 -17.71 20.10
C GLU A 58 -43.57 -17.63 18.60
N ASN A 59 -42.60 -18.38 18.06
CA ASN A 59 -42.30 -18.42 16.63
C ASN A 59 -42.40 -19.85 16.07
N THR A 60 -43.62 -20.26 15.73
CA THR A 60 -43.93 -21.61 15.22
C THR A 60 -43.18 -21.95 13.93
N ALA A 61 -43.00 -20.99 13.03
CA ALA A 61 -42.26 -21.18 11.78
C ALA A 61 -40.76 -21.44 12.03
N ARG A 62 -40.16 -20.71 12.98
CA ARG A 62 -38.76 -20.94 13.40
C ARG A 62 -38.60 -22.29 14.09
N ALA A 63 -39.54 -22.67 14.95
CA ALA A 63 -39.54 -23.97 15.62
C ALA A 63 -39.71 -25.14 14.63
N GLU A 64 -40.49 -24.97 13.56
CA GLU A 64 -40.62 -25.96 12.48
C GLU A 64 -39.34 -26.08 11.65
N ALA A 65 -38.72 -24.95 11.27
CA ALA A 65 -37.45 -24.94 10.56
C ALA A 65 -36.33 -25.60 11.39
N ALA A 66 -36.28 -25.33 12.70
CA ALA A 66 -35.36 -25.97 13.63
C ALA A 66 -35.60 -27.49 13.72
N ARG A 67 -36.86 -27.94 13.85
CA ARG A 67 -37.22 -29.37 13.87
C ARG A 67 -36.81 -30.08 12.58
N HIS A 68 -37.07 -29.47 11.43
CA HIS A 68 -36.70 -30.03 10.14
C HIS A 68 -35.18 -30.16 9.98
N THR A 69 -34.44 -29.11 10.37
CA THR A 69 -32.97 -29.08 10.32
C THR A 69 -32.35 -30.11 11.25
N LEU A 70 -32.85 -30.21 12.49
CA LEU A 70 -32.37 -31.18 13.47
C LEU A 70 -32.60 -32.62 13.00
N SER A 71 -33.75 -32.92 12.40
CA SER A 71 -34.03 -34.26 11.83
C SER A 71 -32.99 -34.68 10.78
N VAL A 72 -32.53 -33.73 9.96
CA VAL A 72 -31.49 -33.99 8.95
C VAL A 72 -30.11 -34.15 9.62
N LEU A 73 -29.74 -33.25 10.54
CA LEU A 73 -28.42 -33.27 11.20
C LEU A 73 -28.24 -34.49 12.12
N ASP A 74 -29.24 -34.86 12.93
CA ASP A 74 -29.17 -36.03 13.82
C ASP A 74 -29.00 -37.34 13.03
N ALA A 75 -29.66 -37.47 11.86
CA ALA A 75 -29.51 -38.62 10.99
C ALA A 75 -28.09 -38.72 10.40
N LEU A 76 -27.45 -37.58 10.15
CA LEU A 76 -26.07 -37.50 9.68
C LEU A 76 -25.08 -37.78 10.82
N GLN A 77 -25.26 -37.18 11.99
CA GLN A 77 -24.37 -37.33 13.15
C GLN A 77 -24.29 -38.80 13.61
N LYS A 78 -25.41 -39.53 13.61
CA LYS A 78 -25.45 -40.98 13.94
C LYS A 78 -24.63 -41.86 12.99
N ARG A 79 -24.35 -41.38 11.77
CA ARG A 79 -23.63 -42.10 10.72
C ARG A 79 -22.25 -41.48 10.45
N ALA A 80 -21.83 -40.50 11.24
CA ALA A 80 -20.60 -39.74 11.00
C ALA A 80 -19.35 -40.55 11.38
N PRO A 81 -18.43 -40.81 10.43
CA PRO A 81 -17.12 -41.32 10.79
C PRO A 81 -16.26 -40.23 11.45
N PRO A 82 -15.19 -40.58 12.17
CA PRO A 82 -14.31 -39.61 12.84
C PRO A 82 -13.72 -38.54 11.90
N GLU A 83 -13.56 -38.86 10.62
CA GLU A 83 -12.98 -37.99 9.60
C GLU A 83 -13.97 -37.06 8.91
N GLY A 84 -15.27 -37.16 9.25
CA GLY A 84 -16.36 -36.39 8.66
C GLY A 84 -17.15 -37.12 7.57
N ILE A 85 -18.39 -36.69 7.34
CA ILE A 85 -19.30 -37.26 6.35
C ILE A 85 -18.94 -36.71 4.96
N PRO A 86 -18.69 -37.56 3.95
CA PRO A 86 -18.42 -37.08 2.60
C PRO A 86 -19.64 -36.35 2.01
N LEU A 87 -19.38 -35.23 1.34
CA LEU A 87 -20.42 -34.49 0.63
C LEU A 87 -20.89 -35.27 -0.60
N LEU A 88 -22.16 -35.15 -0.95
CA LEU A 88 -22.81 -35.94 -2.01
C LEU A 88 -22.11 -35.83 -3.38
N ASN A 89 -21.39 -34.72 -3.63
CA ASN A 89 -20.71 -34.44 -4.89
C ASN A 89 -19.20 -34.73 -4.84
N ALA A 90 -18.71 -35.43 -3.80
CA ALA A 90 -17.29 -35.69 -3.54
C ALA A 90 -16.40 -34.42 -3.44
N THR A 91 -17.00 -33.25 -3.25
CA THR A 91 -16.32 -31.95 -3.15
C THR A 91 -15.90 -31.63 -1.71
N GLY A 92 -15.65 -32.62 -0.85
CA GLY A 92 -15.23 -32.40 0.55
C GLY A 92 -16.06 -33.15 1.59
N ARG A 93 -16.14 -32.60 2.81
CA ARG A 93 -16.73 -33.28 3.99
C ARG A 93 -17.48 -32.35 4.94
N LEU A 94 -18.45 -32.89 5.67
CA LEU A 94 -19.14 -32.27 6.81
C LEU A 94 -18.60 -32.86 8.11
N ILE A 95 -18.16 -32.01 9.04
CA ILE A 95 -17.61 -32.39 10.34
C ILE A 95 -18.45 -31.78 11.45
N PHE A 96 -18.87 -32.62 12.39
CA PHE A 96 -19.43 -32.17 13.66
C PHE A 96 -18.27 -31.89 14.62
N ALA A 97 -18.07 -30.61 14.94
CA ALA A 97 -16.95 -30.14 15.73
C ALA A 97 -17.36 -29.91 17.18
N LYS A 98 -16.44 -30.24 18.10
CA LYS A 98 -16.59 -29.89 19.52
C LYS A 98 -16.26 -28.42 19.73
N VAL A 99 -16.81 -27.85 20.81
CA VAL A 99 -16.43 -26.52 21.30
C VAL A 99 -14.92 -26.46 21.54
N PRO A 100 -14.21 -25.44 21.00
CA PRO A 100 -12.79 -25.25 21.29
C PRO A 100 -12.53 -25.15 22.80
N GLN A 101 -11.47 -25.80 23.28
CA GLN A 101 -11.10 -25.76 24.71
C GLN A 101 -10.61 -24.36 25.14
N ASP A 102 -9.91 -23.67 24.24
CA ASP A 102 -9.37 -22.34 24.46
C ASP A 102 -10.12 -21.31 23.59
N ILE A 103 -11.02 -20.55 24.21
CA ILE A 103 -11.74 -19.45 23.58
C ILE A 103 -11.05 -18.14 23.98
N PRO A 104 -10.34 -17.45 23.06
CA PRO A 104 -9.55 -16.28 23.41
C PRO A 104 -10.44 -15.08 23.75
N PRO A 105 -10.15 -14.32 24.82
CA PRO A 105 -10.79 -13.04 25.06
C PRO A 105 -10.63 -12.11 23.84
N PRO A 106 -11.64 -11.31 23.47
CA PRO A 106 -12.85 -11.01 24.23
C PRO A 106 -14.05 -11.95 23.94
N LEU A 107 -13.85 -13.10 23.28
CA LEU A 107 -14.94 -14.02 22.97
C LEU A 107 -15.50 -14.66 24.25
N ASP A 108 -16.78 -14.41 24.51
CA ASP A 108 -17.56 -15.08 25.55
C ASP A 108 -17.68 -16.60 25.29
N PRO A 109 -17.14 -17.46 26.17
CA PRO A 109 -17.22 -18.92 26.02
C PRO A 109 -18.63 -19.48 26.17
N THR A 110 -19.59 -18.70 26.66
CA THR A 110 -20.99 -19.13 26.82
C THR A 110 -21.86 -18.84 25.59
N SER A 111 -21.38 -17.99 24.67
CA SER A 111 -22.07 -17.66 23.42
C SER A 111 -21.73 -18.65 22.31
N VAL A 112 -22.75 -19.27 21.70
CA VAL A 112 -22.59 -20.21 20.58
C VAL A 112 -21.92 -19.54 19.39
N ASP A 113 -22.33 -18.30 19.08
CA ASP A 113 -21.74 -17.49 18.00
C ASP A 113 -20.24 -17.29 18.20
N HIS A 114 -19.83 -17.00 19.44
CA HIS A 114 -18.43 -16.80 19.80
C HIS A 114 -17.62 -18.09 19.76
N GLN A 115 -18.22 -19.22 20.15
CA GLN A 115 -17.61 -20.54 20.03
C GLN A 115 -17.38 -20.91 18.54
N GLN A 116 -18.30 -20.55 17.65
CA GLN A 116 -18.13 -20.73 16.21
C GLN A 116 -17.03 -19.84 15.64
N ILE A 117 -16.92 -18.60 16.11
CA ILE A 117 -15.80 -17.70 15.76
C ILE A 117 -14.48 -18.28 16.23
N ALA A 118 -14.41 -18.75 17.48
CA ALA A 118 -13.22 -19.38 18.03
C ALA A 118 -12.80 -20.64 17.25
N LEU A 119 -13.76 -21.45 16.78
CA LEU A 119 -13.47 -22.62 15.94
C LEU A 119 -12.85 -22.21 14.60
N ALA A 120 -13.40 -21.18 13.95
CA ALA A 120 -12.84 -20.66 12.70
C ALA A 120 -11.42 -20.09 12.92
N GLN A 121 -11.20 -19.34 14.00
CA GLN A 121 -9.88 -18.84 14.38
C GLN A 121 -8.88 -19.96 14.66
N ALA A 122 -9.29 -21.01 15.36
CA ALA A 122 -8.44 -22.16 15.64
C ALA A 122 -7.99 -22.84 14.34
N HIS A 123 -8.88 -22.94 13.35
CA HIS A 123 -8.54 -23.45 12.02
C HIS A 123 -7.52 -22.55 11.30
N LEU A 124 -7.77 -21.24 11.27
CA LEU A 124 -6.86 -20.25 10.66
C LEU A 124 -5.47 -20.25 11.34
N LYS A 125 -5.42 -20.42 12.66
CA LYS A 125 -4.16 -20.51 13.43
C LYS A 125 -3.41 -21.82 13.17
N ALA A 126 -4.14 -22.95 13.08
CA ALA A 126 -3.54 -24.26 12.87
C ALA A 126 -2.97 -24.43 11.46
N SER A 127 -3.56 -23.76 10.47
CA SER A 127 -3.11 -23.78 9.09
C SER A 127 -3.21 -22.37 8.49
N PRO A 128 -2.15 -21.54 8.57
CA PRO A 128 -2.16 -20.17 8.04
C PRO A 128 -2.43 -20.08 6.53
N GLU A 129 -2.09 -21.14 5.77
CA GLU A 129 -2.41 -21.26 4.34
C GLU A 129 -3.85 -21.76 4.10
N GLY A 130 -4.54 -22.19 5.17
CA GLY A 130 -5.89 -22.72 5.14
C GLY A 130 -6.93 -21.60 5.26
N PHE A 131 -7.87 -21.56 4.32
CA PHE A 131 -9.00 -20.63 4.38
C PHE A 131 -10.08 -21.19 5.32
N CYS A 132 -10.59 -20.37 6.25
CA CYS A 132 -11.79 -20.69 7.00
C CYS A 132 -12.68 -19.45 7.13
N ALA A 133 -13.95 -19.56 6.72
CA ALA A 133 -14.91 -18.48 6.82
C ALA A 133 -16.14 -18.86 7.66
N ILE A 134 -16.80 -17.86 8.24
CA ILE A 134 -18.11 -18.04 8.86
C ILE A 134 -19.19 -17.67 7.84
N VAL A 135 -20.19 -18.54 7.68
CA VAL A 135 -21.37 -18.25 6.88
C VAL A 135 -22.49 -17.90 7.84
N THR A 136 -22.85 -16.62 7.89
CA THR A 136 -23.87 -16.10 8.82
C THR A 136 -24.63 -14.94 8.19
N ASN A 137 -25.92 -14.83 8.51
CA ASN A 137 -26.68 -13.60 8.26
C ASN A 137 -26.74 -12.71 9.51
N ASP A 138 -26.36 -13.25 10.67
CA ASP A 138 -26.26 -12.51 11.91
C ASP A 138 -25.19 -11.41 11.77
N GLN A 139 -25.63 -10.19 12.04
CA GLN A 139 -24.80 -9.00 11.87
C GLN A 139 -23.84 -8.79 13.04
N GLU A 140 -24.25 -9.19 14.24
CA GLU A 140 -23.44 -9.10 15.46
C GLU A 140 -22.32 -10.13 15.37
N MET A 141 -22.64 -11.39 15.08
CA MET A 141 -21.65 -12.44 14.83
C MET A 141 -20.66 -12.03 13.74
N ALA A 142 -21.14 -11.47 12.63
CA ALA A 142 -20.28 -11.01 11.53
C ALA A 142 -19.29 -9.92 11.97
N ASN A 143 -19.75 -8.94 12.77
CA ASN A 143 -18.89 -7.86 13.25
C ASN A 143 -17.82 -8.36 14.21
N ILE A 144 -18.19 -9.30 15.10
CA ILE A 144 -17.27 -9.90 16.07
C ILE A 144 -16.23 -10.75 15.34
N ALA A 145 -16.65 -11.55 14.35
CA ALA A 145 -15.76 -12.37 13.53
C ALA A 145 -14.70 -11.55 12.78
N ILE A 146 -15.10 -10.44 12.17
CA ILE A 146 -14.18 -9.55 11.42
C ILE A 146 -13.21 -8.83 12.37
N SER A 147 -13.64 -8.53 13.60
CA SER A 147 -12.84 -7.79 14.59
C SER A 147 -12.00 -8.70 15.50
N ALA A 148 -12.19 -10.02 15.42
CA ALA A 148 -11.46 -10.98 16.23
C ALA A 148 -9.98 -11.04 15.79
N SER A 149 -9.09 -11.56 16.66
CA SER A 149 -7.66 -11.74 16.33
C SER A 149 -7.25 -13.22 16.35
N PRO A 150 -6.95 -13.84 15.19
CA PRO A 150 -6.98 -13.27 13.84
C PRO A 150 -8.42 -13.02 13.35
N ALA A 151 -8.57 -12.09 12.41
CA ALA A 151 -9.87 -11.80 11.80
C ALA A 151 -10.35 -13.00 11.00
N VAL A 152 -11.65 -13.30 11.13
CA VAL A 152 -12.27 -14.42 10.42
C VAL A 152 -13.07 -13.88 9.22
N PRO A 153 -12.79 -14.34 7.99
CA PRO A 153 -13.61 -14.03 6.83
C PRO A 153 -15.09 -14.38 7.03
N VAL A 154 -16.01 -13.52 6.58
CA VAL A 154 -17.45 -13.72 6.75
C VAL A 154 -18.17 -13.72 5.40
N ILE A 155 -19.10 -14.67 5.22
CA ILE A 155 -19.99 -14.79 4.07
C ILE A 155 -21.41 -14.48 4.53
N ARG A 156 -21.98 -13.41 3.98
CA ARG A 156 -23.31 -12.89 4.33
C ARG A 156 -24.24 -12.94 3.13
N PRO A 157 -24.98 -14.04 2.94
CA PRO A 157 -25.76 -14.25 1.73
C PRO A 157 -27.02 -13.38 1.63
N GLY A 158 -27.45 -12.76 2.73
CA GLY A 158 -28.71 -12.00 2.79
C GLY A 158 -29.93 -12.91 2.75
N THR A 159 -31.10 -12.34 2.46
CA THR A 159 -32.40 -13.04 2.43
C THR A 159 -32.83 -13.52 1.04
N GLY A 160 -32.08 -13.16 -0.01
CA GLY A 160 -32.39 -13.46 -1.41
C GLY A 160 -32.02 -14.88 -1.84
N ALA A 161 -31.45 -15.04 -3.05
CA ALA A 161 -30.98 -16.34 -3.54
C ALA A 161 -29.73 -16.82 -2.78
N ILE A 162 -29.91 -17.22 -1.50
CA ILE A 162 -28.87 -17.52 -0.51
C ILE A 162 -27.79 -18.42 -1.12
N GLY A 163 -28.18 -19.51 -1.77
CA GLY A 163 -27.23 -20.44 -2.36
C GLY A 163 -26.33 -19.84 -3.44
N LYS A 164 -26.85 -18.92 -4.27
CA LYS A 164 -26.04 -18.22 -5.30
C LYS A 164 -25.11 -17.20 -4.64
N ALA A 165 -25.58 -16.51 -3.61
CA ALA A 165 -24.80 -15.53 -2.87
C ALA A 165 -23.64 -16.17 -2.11
N ILE A 166 -23.87 -17.29 -1.40
CA ILE A 166 -22.82 -18.06 -0.73
C ILE A 166 -21.74 -18.47 -1.73
N ARG A 167 -22.12 -19.08 -2.86
CA ARG A 167 -21.16 -19.52 -3.89
C ARG A 167 -20.29 -18.37 -4.40
N ARG A 168 -20.91 -17.24 -4.74
CA ARG A 168 -20.20 -16.08 -5.29
C ARG A 168 -19.23 -15.51 -4.26
N GLN A 169 -19.71 -15.22 -3.05
CA GLN A 169 -18.89 -14.63 -2.00
C GLN A 169 -17.78 -15.56 -1.54
N LEU A 170 -18.07 -16.86 -1.40
CA LEU A 170 -17.08 -17.87 -1.02
C LEU A 170 -15.99 -18.00 -2.08
N ALA A 171 -16.33 -18.08 -3.36
CA ALA A 171 -15.34 -18.14 -4.44
C ALA A 171 -14.48 -16.87 -4.48
N THR A 172 -15.09 -15.69 -4.30
CA THR A 172 -14.38 -14.41 -4.22
C THR A 172 -13.45 -14.36 -3.00
N GLN A 173 -13.92 -14.74 -1.81
CA GLN A 173 -13.13 -14.72 -0.58
C GLN A 173 -11.98 -15.73 -0.63
N ILE A 174 -12.21 -16.94 -1.16
CA ILE A 174 -11.13 -17.92 -1.36
C ILE A 174 -10.11 -17.40 -2.37
N TYR A 175 -10.57 -16.81 -3.48
CA TYR A 175 -9.67 -16.21 -4.47
C TYR A 175 -8.81 -15.10 -3.85
N TRP A 176 -9.41 -14.19 -3.09
CA TRP A 176 -8.67 -13.12 -2.41
C TRP A 176 -7.76 -13.65 -1.30
N TRP A 177 -8.19 -14.66 -0.54
CA TRP A 177 -7.37 -15.30 0.47
C TRP A 177 -6.17 -16.00 -0.14
N GLN A 178 -6.39 -16.73 -1.24
CA GLN A 178 -5.32 -17.36 -2.00
C GLN A 178 -4.43 -16.32 -2.65
N LEU A 179 -4.94 -15.20 -3.15
CA LEU A 179 -4.12 -14.12 -3.69
C LEU A 179 -3.31 -13.45 -2.58
N PHE A 180 -3.93 -13.08 -1.46
CA PHE A 180 -3.29 -12.51 -0.28
C PHE A 180 -2.20 -13.43 0.26
N HIS A 181 -2.46 -14.73 0.39
CA HIS A 181 -1.43 -15.68 0.82
C HIS A 181 -0.51 -16.14 -0.31
N CYS A 182 -0.84 -15.99 -1.58
CA CYS A 182 0.12 -16.12 -2.68
C CYS A 182 1.00 -14.89 -2.78
N GLU A 183 0.56 -13.71 -2.33
CA GLU A 183 1.33 -12.47 -2.23
C GLU A 183 2.14 -12.46 -0.93
N GLU A 184 1.60 -12.99 0.17
CA GLU A 184 2.30 -13.17 1.44
C GLU A 184 3.24 -14.37 1.39
N ALA A 185 2.88 -15.45 0.68
CA ALA A 185 3.78 -16.55 0.34
C ALA A 185 4.67 -16.18 -0.84
N ALA A 186 4.30 -15.30 -1.76
CA ALA A 186 5.27 -14.71 -2.68
C ALA A 186 6.21 -13.79 -1.90
N ALA A 187 5.77 -13.07 -0.87
CA ALA A 187 6.63 -12.27 0.01
C ALA A 187 7.51 -13.14 0.93
N LYS A 188 7.01 -14.31 1.36
CA LYS A 188 7.73 -15.31 2.18
C LYS A 188 8.58 -16.28 1.35
N GLN A 189 8.22 -16.55 0.08
CA GLN A 189 8.94 -17.40 -0.89
C GLN A 189 9.76 -16.58 -1.90
N SER A 190 9.58 -15.26 -2.00
CA SER A 190 10.46 -14.32 -2.71
C SER A 190 11.73 -14.15 -1.90
N HIS A 191 12.48 -15.25 -1.84
CA HIS A 191 13.80 -15.37 -1.28
C HIS A 191 13.94 -15.00 0.21
N PRO A 192 14.89 -15.62 0.92
CA PRO A 192 15.27 -15.14 2.23
C PRO A 192 15.59 -13.64 2.11
N VAL A 193 15.29 -12.86 3.16
CA VAL A 193 15.93 -11.56 3.41
C VAL A 193 17.36 -11.67 2.89
N LYS A 194 17.66 -11.02 1.75
CA LYS A 194 19.00 -11.14 1.17
C LYS A 194 19.92 -10.60 2.25
N PRO A 195 20.76 -11.44 2.88
CA PRO A 195 21.66 -10.94 3.91
C PRO A 195 22.44 -9.80 3.26
N ALA A 196 22.54 -8.67 3.96
CA ALA A 196 23.34 -7.54 3.53
C ALA A 196 24.68 -8.08 3.03
N ARG A 197 24.93 -7.98 1.72
CA ARG A 197 26.12 -8.61 1.14
C ARG A 197 27.33 -8.00 1.85
N PRO A 198 28.25 -8.81 2.41
CA PRO A 198 29.48 -8.29 2.95
C PRO A 198 30.18 -7.48 1.86
N VAL A 199 30.64 -6.28 2.22
CA VAL A 199 31.25 -5.31 1.32
C VAL A 199 32.44 -5.96 0.61
N SER A 200 32.24 -6.45 -0.62
CA SER A 200 33.34 -7.00 -1.41
C SER A 200 34.33 -5.87 -1.71
N LYS A 201 35.62 -6.09 -1.43
CA LYS A 201 36.71 -5.10 -1.50
C LYS A 201 36.95 -4.48 -2.89
N THR A 202 36.26 -4.93 -3.94
CA THR A 202 36.32 -4.35 -5.28
C THR A 202 34.92 -4.30 -5.91
N ARG A 203 34.11 -3.29 -5.54
CA ARG A 203 32.87 -3.01 -6.28
C ARG A 203 33.23 -2.53 -7.69
N PRO A 204 32.71 -3.15 -8.77
CA PRO A 204 32.77 -2.59 -10.11
C PRO A 204 32.11 -1.20 -10.14
N ASP A 205 32.54 -0.33 -11.07
CA ASP A 205 32.01 1.03 -11.25
C ASP A 205 30.47 1.07 -11.22
N PRO A 206 29.86 1.70 -10.18
CA PRO A 206 28.41 1.85 -10.05
C PRO A 206 27.75 2.43 -11.31
N GLN A 207 28.40 3.37 -11.99
CA GLN A 207 27.86 3.96 -13.20
C GLN A 207 27.78 2.97 -14.36
N ALA A 208 28.76 2.08 -14.49
CA ALA A 208 28.74 1.04 -15.53
C ALA A 208 27.58 0.06 -15.31
N ARG A 209 27.26 -0.24 -14.04
CA ARG A 209 26.13 -1.09 -13.67
C ARG A 209 24.78 -0.42 -13.94
N LEU A 210 24.61 0.83 -13.49
CA LEU A 210 23.44 1.64 -13.79
C LEU A 210 23.17 1.72 -15.31
N ARG A 211 24.22 1.91 -16.12
CA ARG A 211 24.09 1.93 -17.59
C ARG A 211 23.50 0.62 -18.16
N ARG A 212 23.83 -0.54 -17.60
CA ARG A 212 23.26 -1.83 -18.05
C ARG A 212 21.77 -1.92 -17.73
N VAL A 213 21.38 -1.53 -16.51
CA VAL A 213 19.98 -1.44 -16.07
C VAL A 213 19.19 -0.52 -16.99
N VAL A 214 19.73 0.68 -17.25
CA VAL A 214 19.12 1.67 -18.15
C VAL A 214 18.92 1.12 -19.55
N CYS A 215 19.89 0.40 -20.12
CA CYS A 215 19.73 -0.24 -21.42
C CYS A 215 18.61 -1.29 -21.42
N SER A 216 18.48 -2.07 -20.34
CA SER A 216 17.40 -3.05 -20.16
C SER A 216 16.03 -2.38 -20.09
N LEU A 217 15.88 -1.36 -19.23
CA LEU A 217 14.64 -0.58 -19.09
C LEU A 217 14.25 0.10 -20.41
N TYR A 218 15.22 0.70 -21.11
CA TYR A 218 14.98 1.29 -22.43
C TYR A 218 14.54 0.26 -23.48
N GLY A 219 15.06 -0.97 -23.40
CA GLY A 219 14.58 -2.10 -24.21
C GLY A 219 13.09 -2.33 -24.06
N ARG A 220 12.57 -2.29 -22.83
CA ARG A 220 11.13 -2.42 -22.52
C ARG A 220 10.30 -1.24 -23.05
N VAL A 221 10.82 -0.01 -22.91
CA VAL A 221 10.23 1.20 -23.51
C VAL A 221 10.13 1.07 -25.03
N ARG A 222 11.15 0.48 -25.67
CA ARG A 222 11.15 0.28 -27.13
C ARG A 222 10.12 -0.75 -27.57
N SER A 223 9.94 -1.83 -26.80
CA SER A 223 8.96 -2.88 -27.13
C SER A 223 7.50 -2.43 -26.98
N SER A 224 7.21 -1.47 -26.10
CA SER A 224 5.84 -0.95 -25.90
C SER A 224 5.38 0.08 -26.94
N ARG A 225 6.21 0.35 -27.97
CA ARG A 225 5.96 1.24 -29.10
C ARG A 225 5.71 2.70 -28.70
N HIS A 226 4.46 3.05 -28.39
CA HIS A 226 3.99 4.43 -28.32
C HIS A 226 3.81 4.96 -26.90
N ARG A 227 3.49 4.09 -25.94
CA ARG A 227 3.14 4.47 -24.57
C ARG A 227 3.82 3.50 -23.61
N ALA A 228 4.65 4.02 -22.71
CA ALA A 228 5.35 3.24 -21.70
C ALA A 228 5.16 3.92 -20.35
N ILE A 229 4.66 3.18 -19.35
CA ILE A 229 4.74 3.59 -17.95
C ILE A 229 5.79 2.71 -17.28
N LEU A 230 6.66 3.30 -16.47
CA LEU A 230 7.64 2.57 -15.68
C LEU A 230 7.52 3.04 -14.25
N SER A 231 7.40 2.11 -13.32
CA SER A 231 7.50 2.41 -11.90
C SER A 231 8.95 2.29 -11.48
N VAL A 232 9.64 3.41 -11.32
CA VAL A 232 11.08 3.43 -11.03
C VAL A 232 11.32 4.30 -9.81
N ALA A 233 11.59 3.68 -8.66
CA ALA A 233 11.72 4.38 -7.39
C ALA A 233 12.96 5.29 -7.31
N PRO A 234 14.16 4.92 -7.82
CA PRO A 234 15.33 5.79 -7.74
C PRO A 234 15.35 6.90 -8.80
N LEU A 235 15.53 8.16 -8.39
CA LEU A 235 15.68 9.32 -9.27
C LEU A 235 16.84 9.17 -10.24
N GLU A 236 17.99 8.66 -9.77
CA GLU A 236 19.18 8.52 -10.61
C GLU A 236 18.95 7.54 -11.78
N ALA A 237 18.11 6.51 -11.59
CA ALA A 237 17.69 5.62 -12.66
C ALA A 237 16.75 6.30 -13.66
N ARG A 238 15.78 7.09 -13.19
CA ARG A 238 14.87 7.89 -14.04
C ARG A 238 15.64 8.92 -14.88
N LEU A 239 16.59 9.61 -14.26
CA LEU A 239 17.50 10.56 -14.92
C LEU A 239 18.35 9.88 -15.99
N ALA A 240 19.05 8.80 -15.64
CA ALA A 240 19.94 8.10 -16.56
C ALA A 240 19.18 7.48 -17.74
N LEU A 241 17.97 6.97 -17.50
CA LEU A 241 17.07 6.48 -18.55
C LEU A 241 16.59 7.62 -19.46
N THR A 242 16.18 8.75 -18.90
CA THR A 242 15.79 9.92 -19.69
C THR A 242 16.97 10.46 -20.51
N ALA A 243 18.17 10.53 -19.94
CA ALA A 243 19.38 10.89 -20.66
C ALA A 243 19.65 9.91 -21.81
N HIS A 244 19.46 8.61 -21.59
CA HIS A 244 19.59 7.59 -22.65
C HIS A 244 18.55 7.79 -23.77
N VAL A 245 17.30 8.09 -23.42
CA VAL A 245 16.22 8.44 -24.37
C VAL A 245 16.61 9.68 -25.19
N VAL A 246 17.09 10.74 -24.54
CA VAL A 246 17.56 11.98 -25.20
C VAL A 246 18.67 11.68 -26.19
N ARG A 247 19.73 10.98 -25.77
CA ARG A 247 20.86 10.64 -26.64
C ARG A 247 20.44 9.76 -27.82
N THR A 248 19.51 8.84 -27.62
CA THR A 248 19.11 7.89 -28.67
C THR A 248 18.17 8.53 -29.69
N LEU A 249 17.17 9.28 -29.21
CA LEU A 249 16.10 9.80 -30.07
C LEU A 249 16.46 11.10 -30.78
N THR A 250 17.30 11.96 -30.18
CA THR A 250 17.58 13.30 -30.73
C THR A 250 18.76 13.36 -31.71
N ARG A 251 19.49 12.24 -31.90
CA ARG A 251 20.66 12.15 -32.81
C ARG A 251 20.37 12.63 -34.23
N ARG A 252 19.20 12.32 -34.78
CA ARG A 252 18.83 12.65 -36.18
C ARG A 252 18.12 14.01 -36.34
N LYS A 253 18.08 14.86 -35.30
CA LYS A 253 17.33 16.15 -35.23
C LYS A 253 15.81 16.07 -35.55
N SER A 254 15.28 14.88 -35.83
CA SER A 254 13.87 14.65 -36.18
C SER A 254 12.94 14.54 -34.97
N ARG A 255 13.47 14.53 -33.74
CA ARG A 255 12.69 14.41 -32.51
C ARG A 255 13.04 15.49 -31.50
N VAL A 256 12.03 15.97 -30.79
CA VAL A 256 12.14 16.86 -29.63
C VAL A 256 11.53 16.16 -28.42
N ILE A 257 12.14 16.35 -27.25
CA ILE A 257 11.65 15.81 -25.99
C ILE A 257 11.05 16.93 -25.16
N PHE A 258 9.83 16.70 -24.68
CA PHE A 258 9.17 17.53 -23.68
C PHE A 258 9.21 16.77 -22.36
N LEU A 259 9.99 17.27 -21.41
CA LEU A 259 10.10 16.70 -20.07
C LEU A 259 9.21 17.50 -19.13
N PHE A 260 8.38 16.81 -18.35
CA PHE A 260 7.50 17.41 -17.35
C PHE A 260 7.92 16.93 -15.96
N VAL A 261 8.05 17.88 -15.05
CA VAL A 261 8.43 17.67 -13.65
C VAL A 261 7.57 18.54 -12.73
N GLU A 262 7.56 18.22 -11.44
CA GLU A 262 6.65 18.82 -10.47
C GLU A 262 6.82 20.33 -10.31
N GLY A 263 8.04 20.77 -10.01
CA GLY A 263 8.34 22.17 -9.69
C GLY A 263 9.50 22.75 -10.50
N ARG A 264 9.79 24.02 -10.21
CA ARG A 264 10.83 24.79 -10.91
C ARG A 264 12.24 24.33 -10.54
N SER A 265 12.48 24.05 -9.26
CA SER A 265 13.78 23.57 -8.76
C SER A 265 14.16 22.24 -9.43
N GLU A 266 13.19 21.35 -9.57
CA GLU A 266 13.30 20.08 -10.28
C GLU A 266 13.59 20.34 -11.76
N ALA A 267 12.91 21.28 -12.39
CA ALA A 267 13.11 21.59 -13.81
C ALA A 267 14.55 22.07 -14.09
N GLU A 268 15.07 22.96 -13.24
CA GLU A 268 16.45 23.45 -13.30
C GLU A 268 17.46 22.32 -13.06
N TYR A 269 17.22 21.47 -12.05
CA TYR A 269 18.05 20.32 -11.75
C TYR A 269 18.09 19.31 -12.90
N TRP A 270 16.93 18.89 -13.41
CA TRP A 270 16.82 17.98 -14.55
C TRP A 270 17.49 18.55 -15.80
N ALA A 271 17.33 19.86 -16.06
CA ALA A 271 18.00 20.50 -17.19
C ALA A 271 19.53 20.47 -17.05
N GLY A 272 20.06 20.78 -15.86
CA GLY A 272 21.48 20.71 -15.54
C GLY A 272 22.05 19.30 -15.69
N GLU A 273 21.34 18.30 -15.18
CA GLU A 273 21.73 16.90 -15.29
C GLU A 273 21.70 16.38 -16.73
N LEU A 274 20.68 16.73 -17.50
CA LEU A 274 20.62 16.38 -18.92
C LEU A 274 21.73 17.06 -19.71
N HIS A 275 22.06 18.33 -19.41
CA HIS A 275 23.19 19.03 -20.01
C HIS A 275 24.50 18.29 -19.74
N ARG A 276 24.78 17.97 -18.47
CA ARG A 276 25.99 17.27 -18.01
C ARG A 276 26.08 15.86 -18.61
N GLN A 277 25.05 15.04 -18.42
CA GLN A 277 25.07 13.64 -18.82
C GLN A 277 25.03 13.47 -20.35
N CYS A 278 24.33 14.35 -21.08
CA CYS A 278 24.24 14.23 -22.54
C CYS A 278 25.28 15.06 -23.30
N ARG A 279 26.11 15.86 -22.60
CA ARG A 279 27.07 16.80 -23.20
C ARG A 279 26.41 17.69 -24.25
N LEU A 280 25.23 18.21 -23.92
CA LEU A 280 24.47 19.08 -24.81
C LEU A 280 24.92 20.52 -24.67
N GLN A 281 24.67 21.37 -25.67
CA GLN A 281 24.85 22.80 -25.53
C GLN A 281 23.75 23.39 -24.62
N SER A 282 24.01 24.54 -24.01
CA SER A 282 23.10 25.17 -23.04
C SER A 282 21.79 25.69 -23.67
N ASP A 283 21.74 25.84 -25.00
CA ASP A 283 20.55 26.20 -25.78
C ASP A 283 19.76 24.97 -26.30
N ALA A 284 20.34 23.77 -26.19
CA ALA A 284 19.72 22.52 -26.60
C ALA A 284 18.79 21.93 -25.52
N VAL A 285 18.95 22.31 -24.26
CA VAL A 285 18.06 21.99 -23.14
C VAL A 285 17.55 23.30 -22.56
N LEU A 286 16.22 23.49 -22.56
CA LEU A 286 15.61 24.74 -22.13
C LEU A 286 14.59 24.48 -21.02
N VAL A 287 14.74 25.19 -19.90
CA VAL A 287 13.68 25.32 -18.90
C VAL A 287 12.70 26.39 -19.36
N PHE A 288 11.43 26.03 -19.47
CA PHE A 288 10.41 26.97 -19.93
C PHE A 288 10.12 28.04 -18.87
N GLY A 289 10.25 29.31 -19.27
CA GLY A 289 10.07 30.49 -18.40
C GLY A 289 11.31 31.38 -18.28
N GLU A 290 12.52 30.85 -18.51
CA GLU A 290 13.76 31.61 -18.27
C GLU A 290 14.40 32.23 -19.52
N ARG A 291 14.30 31.56 -20.67
CA ARG A 291 15.10 31.90 -21.87
C ARG A 291 14.25 32.21 -23.12
N GLY A 292 13.00 32.60 -22.92
CA GLY A 292 12.07 32.91 -24.01
C GLY A 292 11.59 31.67 -24.78
N LEU A 293 11.03 31.89 -25.97
CA LEU A 293 10.42 30.83 -26.78
C LEU A 293 11.47 29.85 -27.34
N PRO A 294 11.25 28.51 -27.25
CA PRO A 294 12.27 27.55 -27.66
C PRO A 294 12.58 27.59 -29.17
N ARG A 295 13.85 27.48 -29.59
CA ARG A 295 14.22 27.54 -31.02
C ARG A 295 14.03 26.18 -31.69
N VAL A 296 13.19 26.14 -32.73
CA VAL A 296 12.75 24.89 -33.36
C VAL A 296 13.89 24.01 -33.91
N ARG A 297 14.96 24.60 -34.49
CA ARG A 297 16.07 23.86 -35.12
C ARG A 297 17.21 23.47 -34.17
N GLY A 298 17.29 24.05 -32.96
CA GLY A 298 18.39 23.84 -32.01
C GLY A 298 17.98 23.07 -30.74
N THR A 299 16.75 23.27 -30.28
CA THR A 299 16.27 22.69 -29.03
C THR A 299 16.04 21.19 -29.14
N LYS A 300 16.66 20.41 -28.26
CA LYS A 300 16.48 18.95 -28.16
C LYS A 300 15.52 18.57 -27.04
N VAL A 301 15.60 19.28 -25.92
CA VAL A 301 14.76 19.05 -24.74
C VAL A 301 14.17 20.38 -24.30
N VAL A 302 12.88 20.37 -23.96
CA VAL A 302 12.22 21.45 -23.24
C VAL A 302 11.68 20.88 -21.94
N VAL A 303 12.04 21.48 -20.82
CA VAL A 303 11.62 21.08 -19.47
C VAL A 303 10.52 22.03 -18.99
N TYR A 304 9.41 21.46 -18.53
CA TYR A 304 8.23 22.16 -18.03
C TYR A 304 7.92 21.76 -16.60
N CYS A 305 7.37 22.70 -15.85
CA CYS A 305 6.65 22.41 -14.62
C CYS A 305 5.23 21.92 -14.94
N TYR A 306 4.62 21.15 -14.04
CA TYR A 306 3.25 20.65 -14.23
C TYR A 306 2.21 21.74 -14.48
N SER A 307 2.31 22.86 -13.76
CA SER A 307 1.42 24.03 -13.92
C SER A 307 1.46 24.67 -15.33
N GLN A 308 2.42 24.30 -16.17
CA GLN A 308 2.61 24.84 -17.51
C GLN A 308 2.04 23.93 -18.62
N ILE A 309 1.52 22.75 -18.28
CA ILE A 309 0.99 21.78 -19.24
C ILE A 309 -0.17 22.40 -20.02
N GLU A 310 -1.21 22.82 -19.30
CA GLU A 310 -2.48 23.26 -19.91
C GLU A 310 -2.31 24.51 -20.77
N SER A 311 -1.55 25.48 -20.27
CA SER A 311 -1.46 26.80 -20.88
C SER A 311 -0.57 26.88 -22.12
N ARG A 312 0.42 25.99 -22.28
CA ARG A 312 1.51 26.19 -23.26
C ARG A 312 1.96 24.97 -24.05
N PHE A 313 1.72 23.74 -23.57
CA PHE A 313 2.24 22.54 -24.22
C PHE A 313 1.75 22.42 -25.67
N ASN A 314 0.43 22.49 -25.89
CA ASN A 314 -0.17 22.28 -27.21
C ASN A 314 0.35 23.28 -28.26
N GLN A 315 0.52 24.55 -27.87
CA GLN A 315 1.04 25.59 -28.75
C GLN A 315 2.47 25.27 -29.21
N HIS A 316 3.33 24.86 -28.27
CA HIS A 316 4.72 24.52 -28.59
C HIS A 316 4.83 23.20 -29.35
N ALA A 317 4.12 22.16 -28.91
CA ALA A 317 4.00 20.89 -29.59
C ALA A 317 3.62 21.10 -31.06
N ALA A 318 2.55 21.86 -31.32
CA ALA A 318 2.10 22.19 -32.68
C ALA A 318 3.20 22.91 -33.50
N ARG A 319 3.96 23.83 -32.90
CA ARG A 319 5.05 24.52 -33.60
C ARG A 319 6.19 23.57 -34.00
N PHE A 320 6.58 22.65 -33.13
CA PHE A 320 7.60 21.64 -33.46
C PHE A 320 7.08 20.62 -34.49
N ALA A 321 5.82 20.21 -34.37
CA ALA A 321 5.17 19.31 -35.33
C ALA A 321 5.07 19.93 -36.73
N LYS A 322 4.68 21.22 -36.84
CA LYS A 322 4.69 21.97 -38.11
C LYS A 322 6.05 22.02 -38.78
N ALA A 323 7.13 21.93 -38.00
CA ALA A 323 8.50 21.85 -38.50
C ALA A 323 8.96 20.41 -38.78
N GLY A 324 8.05 19.44 -38.81
CA GLY A 324 8.31 18.03 -39.11
C GLY A 324 9.01 17.26 -37.99
N ARG A 325 9.04 17.80 -36.76
CA ARG A 325 9.67 17.12 -35.62
C ARG A 325 8.66 16.27 -34.86
N ARG A 326 9.00 15.01 -34.66
CA ARG A 326 8.26 14.07 -33.82
C ARG A 326 8.44 14.42 -32.34
N ILE A 327 7.38 14.28 -31.57
CA ILE A 327 7.30 14.74 -30.19
C ILE A 327 7.35 13.53 -29.26
N THR A 328 8.32 13.50 -28.36
CA THR A 328 8.37 12.51 -27.27
C THR A 328 8.14 13.23 -25.95
N THR A 329 7.12 12.81 -25.23
CA THR A 329 6.83 13.33 -23.89
C THR A 329 7.42 12.38 -22.86
N VAL A 330 8.15 12.95 -21.90
CA VAL A 330 8.65 12.26 -20.71
C VAL A 330 8.06 12.95 -19.49
N VAL A 331 7.53 12.19 -18.54
CA VAL A 331 6.92 12.75 -17.32
C VAL A 331 7.54 12.06 -16.11
N ASP A 332 8.09 12.83 -15.17
CA ASP A 332 8.65 12.32 -13.91
C ASP A 332 7.67 12.50 -12.75
N GLY A 333 7.00 11.42 -12.31
CA GLY A 333 5.93 11.48 -11.31
C GLY A 333 4.55 11.61 -11.96
N CYS A 334 4.29 10.83 -13.01
CA CYS A 334 3.04 10.91 -13.78
C CYS A 334 1.78 10.54 -12.96
N ASP A 335 1.95 9.81 -11.86
CA ASP A 335 0.94 9.51 -10.84
C ASP A 335 0.45 10.76 -10.08
N LEU A 336 1.21 11.86 -10.14
CA LEU A 336 0.88 13.15 -9.51
C LEU A 336 0.09 14.09 -10.42
N LEU A 337 -0.02 13.76 -11.72
CA LEU A 337 -0.71 14.61 -12.68
C LEU A 337 -2.23 14.41 -12.64
N ASP A 338 -2.95 15.50 -12.85
CA ASP A 338 -4.38 15.45 -13.12
C ASP A 338 -4.68 14.63 -14.40
N PRO A 339 -5.76 13.82 -14.42
CA PRO A 339 -6.12 13.01 -15.58
C PRO A 339 -6.31 13.81 -16.88
N VAL A 340 -6.81 15.05 -16.80
CA VAL A 340 -6.94 15.93 -17.96
C VAL A 340 -5.56 16.25 -18.54
N TRP A 341 -4.58 16.57 -17.69
CA TRP A 341 -3.22 16.84 -18.13
C TRP A 341 -2.56 15.61 -18.75
N ILE A 342 -2.74 14.43 -18.15
CA ILE A 342 -2.25 13.17 -18.73
C ILE A 342 -2.86 12.93 -20.11
N ALA A 343 -4.18 13.11 -20.26
CA ALA A 343 -4.86 12.97 -21.55
C ALA A 343 -4.29 13.95 -22.59
N MET A 344 -4.11 15.23 -22.24
CA MET A 344 -3.50 16.23 -23.13
C MET A 344 -2.11 15.81 -23.61
N LEU A 345 -1.27 15.33 -22.70
CA LEU A 345 0.07 14.85 -23.04
C LEU A 345 0.02 13.60 -23.94
N LEU A 346 -0.88 12.66 -23.66
CA LEU A 346 -1.08 11.45 -24.46
C LEU A 346 -1.56 11.77 -25.88
N PHE A 347 -2.40 12.77 -26.09
CA PHE A 347 -2.86 13.17 -27.42
C PHE A 347 -1.85 14.06 -28.17
N GLY A 348 -1.05 14.85 -27.45
CA GLY A 348 -0.11 15.80 -28.05
C GLY A 348 1.27 15.24 -28.43
N CYS A 349 1.51 13.93 -28.29
CA CYS A 349 2.83 13.34 -28.56
C CYS A 349 2.81 12.06 -29.41
N ASP A 350 3.90 11.82 -30.16
CA ASP A 350 4.15 10.57 -30.89
C ASP A 350 4.48 9.41 -29.95
N GLN A 351 5.16 9.71 -28.85
CA GLN A 351 5.62 8.74 -27.86
C GLN A 351 5.52 9.32 -26.45
N PHE A 352 4.97 8.56 -25.53
CA PHE A 352 4.81 8.94 -24.12
C PHE A 352 5.60 7.97 -23.25
N ILE A 353 6.39 8.51 -22.33
CA ILE A 353 7.14 7.77 -21.31
C ILE A 353 6.81 8.40 -19.96
N GLY A 354 6.02 7.71 -19.14
CA GLY A 354 5.70 8.14 -17.78
C GLY A 354 6.52 7.37 -16.77
N PHE A 355 7.11 8.07 -15.80
CA PHE A 355 7.66 7.47 -14.60
C PHE A 355 6.69 7.65 -13.44
N THR A 356 6.38 6.58 -12.73
CA THR A 356 5.81 6.67 -11.39
C THR A 356 6.89 6.42 -10.35
N ARG A 357 6.77 7.07 -9.19
CA ARG A 357 7.73 6.91 -8.10
C ARG A 357 7.57 5.55 -7.41
N HIS A 358 6.39 4.93 -7.50
CA HIS A 358 6.08 3.67 -6.83
C HIS A 358 4.88 2.95 -7.51
N PRO A 359 4.79 1.59 -7.48
CA PRO A 359 3.69 0.88 -8.12
C PRO A 359 2.30 1.20 -7.57
N LEU A 360 2.17 1.40 -6.26
CA LEU A 360 0.89 1.76 -5.62
C LEU A 360 0.45 3.21 -5.90
N GLY A 361 1.28 4.02 -6.57
CA GLY A 361 0.92 5.39 -6.96
C GLY A 361 -0.23 5.39 -7.96
N HIS A 362 -0.47 4.24 -8.59
CA HIS A 362 -1.64 3.99 -9.40
C HIS A 362 -2.92 4.03 -8.53
N ALA A 363 -2.94 3.36 -7.38
CA ALA A 363 -4.11 3.30 -6.50
C ALA A 363 -4.46 4.65 -5.85
N GLN A 364 -3.45 5.52 -5.65
CA GLN A 364 -3.61 6.86 -5.08
C GLN A 364 -3.50 7.99 -6.13
N ALA A 365 -3.60 7.67 -7.42
CA ALA A 365 -3.47 8.67 -8.48
C ALA A 365 -4.52 9.77 -8.32
N VAL A 366 -4.10 11.03 -8.50
CA VAL A 366 -4.95 12.23 -8.31
C VAL A 366 -6.24 12.18 -9.16
N GLY A 367 -6.26 11.41 -10.24
CA GLY A 367 -7.43 11.19 -11.11
C GLY A 367 -8.28 9.96 -10.84
N GLY A 368 -8.09 9.30 -9.70
CA GLY A 368 -8.91 8.18 -9.25
C GLY A 368 -8.75 6.89 -10.07
N ARG A 369 -9.75 6.02 -9.94
CA ARG A 369 -9.72 4.60 -10.39
C ARG A 369 -9.34 4.38 -11.87
N MET A 370 -9.74 5.28 -12.76
CA MET A 370 -9.49 5.14 -14.20
C MET A 370 -8.01 5.28 -14.53
N LEU A 371 -7.31 6.22 -13.87
CA LEU A 371 -5.86 6.35 -14.01
C LEU A 371 -5.14 5.20 -13.33
N ALA A 372 -5.62 4.75 -12.17
CA ALA A 372 -5.08 3.57 -11.48
C ALA A 372 -5.03 2.36 -12.42
N THR A 373 -6.17 2.06 -13.05
CA THR A 373 -6.31 0.95 -14.00
C THR A 373 -5.44 1.17 -15.24
N PHE A 374 -5.39 2.41 -15.77
CA PHE A 374 -4.53 2.74 -16.90
C PHE A 374 -3.07 2.47 -16.59
N PHE A 375 -2.58 2.93 -15.44
CA PHE A 375 -1.20 2.74 -15.08
C PHE A 375 -0.87 1.27 -14.80
N GLU A 376 -1.72 0.56 -14.06
CA GLU A 376 -1.58 -0.89 -13.82
C GLU A 376 -1.45 -1.67 -15.14
N GLN A 377 -2.32 -1.38 -16.12
CA GLN A 377 -2.29 -2.05 -17.43
C GLN A 377 -1.15 -1.62 -18.35
N ARG A 378 -0.54 -0.44 -18.11
CA ARG A 378 0.47 0.15 -18.99
C ARG A 378 1.87 0.17 -18.40
N THR A 379 2.03 -0.22 -17.14
CA THR A 379 3.34 -0.37 -16.50
C THR A 379 4.09 -1.54 -17.13
N VAL A 380 5.19 -1.22 -17.81
CA VAL A 380 6.02 -2.20 -18.53
C VAL A 380 7.22 -2.67 -17.71
N ALA A 381 7.53 -1.96 -16.63
CA ALA A 381 8.61 -2.31 -15.72
C ALA A 381 8.40 -1.69 -14.35
N THR A 382 8.80 -2.43 -13.32
CA THR A 382 8.97 -1.96 -11.95
C THR A 382 10.44 -2.09 -11.57
N TYR A 383 10.97 -1.10 -10.86
CA TYR A 383 12.36 -1.07 -10.41
C TYR A 383 12.47 -0.30 -9.09
N THR A 384 12.79 -1.01 -8.02
CA THR A 384 12.78 -0.54 -6.62
C THR A 384 14.20 -0.15 -6.14
N PHE A 385 14.32 0.40 -4.92
CA PHE A 385 15.63 0.60 -4.30
C PHE A 385 16.37 -0.72 -4.01
N ALA A 386 15.63 -1.79 -3.67
CA ALA A 386 16.23 -3.11 -3.45
C ALA A 386 16.85 -3.69 -4.73
N ASP A 387 16.20 -3.49 -5.89
CA ASP A 387 16.74 -3.89 -7.19
C ASP A 387 18.04 -3.12 -7.49
N ALA A 388 18.04 -1.80 -7.23
CA ALA A 388 19.17 -0.92 -7.44
C ALA A 388 20.41 -1.30 -6.61
N GLU A 389 20.18 -1.70 -5.36
CA GLU A 389 21.24 -2.19 -4.48
C GLU A 389 21.70 -3.60 -4.87
N GLU A 390 20.79 -4.49 -5.27
CA GLU A 390 21.15 -5.82 -5.77
C GLU A 390 22.01 -5.75 -7.03
N ASP A 391 21.61 -4.90 -7.97
CA ASP A 391 22.39 -4.56 -9.15
C ASP A 391 23.71 -3.89 -8.76
N GLY A 392 23.88 -3.46 -7.51
CA GLY A 392 25.14 -3.03 -6.91
C GLY A 392 25.59 -1.66 -7.37
N TRP A 393 24.67 -0.83 -7.86
CA TRP A 393 24.96 0.57 -8.17
C TRP A 393 24.44 1.52 -7.08
N LEU A 394 23.35 1.16 -6.40
CA LEU A 394 22.90 1.89 -5.21
C LEU A 394 23.71 1.46 -3.98
N ARG A 395 23.88 2.39 -3.06
CA ARG A 395 24.48 2.13 -1.76
C ARG A 395 23.57 1.23 -0.89
N PRO A 396 24.13 0.38 -0.01
CA PRO A 396 23.33 -0.37 0.95
C PRO A 396 22.50 0.52 1.85
N PHE A 397 21.29 0.06 2.13
CA PHE A 397 20.36 0.66 3.05
C PHE A 397 19.55 -0.46 3.73
N ASP A 398 19.09 -0.18 4.94
CA ASP A 398 18.25 -1.08 5.72
C ASP A 398 16.90 -0.40 5.95
N VAL A 399 15.82 -1.18 5.96
CA VAL A 399 14.49 -0.70 6.34
C VAL A 399 14.05 -1.47 7.58
N LEU A 400 13.75 -0.73 8.65
CA LEU A 400 13.44 -1.27 9.96
C LEU A 400 12.05 -0.84 10.39
N ARG A 401 11.29 -1.78 10.97
CA ARG A 401 9.94 -1.50 11.49
C ARG A 401 10.02 -1.27 12.98
N HIS A 402 9.39 -0.19 13.44
CA HIS A 402 9.24 0.13 14.85
C HIS A 402 7.75 0.24 15.18
N PRO A 403 7.07 -0.90 15.39
CA PRO A 403 5.71 -0.86 15.93
C PRO A 403 5.74 -0.29 17.35
N VAL A 404 4.87 0.67 17.62
CA VAL A 404 4.58 1.14 18.98
C VAL A 404 3.15 0.76 19.37
N THR A 405 2.90 0.73 20.67
CA THR A 405 1.56 0.57 21.23
C THR A 405 1.16 1.85 21.92
N PHE A 406 -0.14 2.15 21.90
CA PHE A 406 -0.70 3.23 22.73
C PHE A 406 -0.42 2.98 24.22
N GLN A 407 -0.30 4.07 24.97
CA GLN A 407 -0.46 4.00 26.42
C GLN A 407 -1.95 3.75 26.77
N GLU A 408 -2.24 3.28 27.98
CA GLU A 408 -3.59 2.86 28.36
C GLU A 408 -4.64 3.97 28.20
N ASP A 409 -4.31 5.21 28.58
CA ASP A 409 -5.18 6.38 28.44
C ASP A 409 -5.42 6.76 26.96
N GLU A 410 -4.35 6.72 26.15
CA GLU A 410 -4.42 6.97 24.71
C GLU A 410 -5.24 5.89 23.99
N PHE A 411 -5.06 4.63 24.40
CA PHE A 411 -5.75 3.48 23.83
C PHE A 411 -7.25 3.54 24.11
N GLN A 412 -7.64 3.90 25.33
CA GLN A 412 -9.05 4.05 25.68
C GLN A 412 -9.70 5.17 24.85
N THR A 413 -9.02 6.31 24.69
CA THR A 413 -9.48 7.41 23.82
C THR A 413 -9.61 6.96 22.37
N TYR A 414 -8.60 6.28 21.83
CA TYR A 414 -8.61 5.75 20.47
C TYR A 414 -9.76 4.76 20.26
N ARG A 415 -9.96 3.84 21.21
CA ARG A 415 -11.04 2.85 21.18
C ARG A 415 -12.41 3.53 21.12
N GLU A 416 -12.66 4.54 21.94
CA GLU A 416 -13.94 5.26 21.94
C GLU A 416 -14.24 5.91 20.59
N VAL A 417 -13.25 6.57 19.97
CA VAL A 417 -13.42 7.16 18.64
C VAL A 417 -13.60 6.08 17.59
N ASN A 418 -12.83 4.98 17.66
CA ASN A 418 -12.91 3.86 16.74
C ASN A 418 -14.27 3.14 16.80
N ASP A 419 -14.83 2.92 17.99
CA ASP A 419 -16.13 2.29 18.17
C ASP A 419 -17.27 3.17 17.64
N ARG A 420 -17.16 4.49 17.85
CA ARG A 420 -18.08 5.46 17.23
C ARG A 420 -17.97 5.45 15.72
N PHE A 421 -16.75 5.44 15.18
CA PHE A 421 -16.48 5.32 13.75
C PHE A 421 -17.15 4.07 13.17
N ILE A 422 -16.90 2.89 13.76
CA ILE A 422 -17.47 1.61 13.29
C ILE A 422 -19.01 1.66 13.35
N THR A 423 -19.57 2.18 14.44
CA THR A 423 -21.03 2.30 14.61
C THR A 423 -21.66 3.17 13.53
N VAL A 424 -21.10 4.35 13.28
CA VAL A 424 -21.59 5.27 12.25
C VAL A 424 -21.37 4.66 10.87
N HIS A 425 -20.20 4.07 10.62
CA HIS A 425 -19.84 3.48 9.33
C HIS A 425 -20.83 2.38 8.95
N ASN A 426 -21.19 1.53 9.91
CA ASN A 426 -22.18 0.48 9.71
C ASN A 426 -23.59 1.04 9.47
N LYS A 427 -24.00 2.10 10.16
CA LYS A 427 -25.30 2.77 9.93
C LYS A 427 -25.37 3.38 8.53
N VAL A 428 -24.31 4.08 8.12
CA VAL A 428 -24.20 4.74 6.82
C VAL A 428 -24.15 3.70 5.70
N SER A 429 -23.36 2.64 5.86
CA SER A 429 -23.26 1.54 4.89
C SER A 429 -24.57 0.74 4.72
N ARG A 430 -25.42 0.69 5.75
CA ARG A 430 -26.79 0.13 5.63
C ARG A 430 -27.74 1.09 4.92
N ARG A 431 -27.60 2.39 5.16
CA ARG A 431 -28.42 3.44 4.53
C ARG A 431 -28.10 3.60 3.05
N TYR A 432 -26.83 3.47 2.69
CA TYR A 432 -26.30 3.57 1.34
C TYR A 432 -25.57 2.28 0.95
N PRO A 433 -26.30 1.22 0.53
CA PRO A 433 -25.71 -0.07 0.20
C PRO A 433 -24.65 0.00 -0.90
N GLU A 434 -24.74 0.98 -1.81
CA GLU A 434 -23.75 1.21 -2.86
C GLU A 434 -22.33 1.49 -2.33
N LEU A 435 -22.20 1.89 -1.05
CA LEU A 435 -20.89 2.04 -0.40
C LEU A 435 -20.20 0.70 -0.16
N ASN A 436 -20.94 -0.40 0.06
CA ASN A 436 -20.35 -1.73 0.31
C ASN A 436 -19.79 -2.36 -0.97
N GLU A 437 -20.28 -1.94 -2.13
CA GLU A 437 -19.83 -2.40 -3.44
C GLU A 437 -18.82 -1.42 -4.07
N ALA A 438 -18.56 -0.29 -3.41
CA ALA A 438 -17.63 0.71 -3.88
C ALA A 438 -16.18 0.24 -3.71
N SER A 439 -15.38 0.41 -4.77
CA SER A 439 -13.93 0.19 -4.71
C SER A 439 -13.20 1.23 -3.88
N ASP A 440 -13.76 2.44 -3.79
CA ASP A 440 -13.31 3.50 -2.88
C ASP A 440 -14.53 3.99 -2.09
N PHE A 441 -14.54 3.65 -0.81
CA PHE A 441 -15.62 4.00 0.11
C PHE A 441 -15.75 5.53 0.27
N TRP A 442 -14.63 6.24 0.37
CA TRP A 442 -14.61 7.67 0.70
C TRP A 442 -15.04 8.52 -0.48
N GLU A 443 -14.59 8.19 -1.68
CA GLU A 443 -15.01 8.87 -2.91
C GLU A 443 -16.51 8.67 -3.15
N SER A 444 -17.02 7.43 -3.02
CA SER A 444 -18.45 7.16 -3.14
C SER A 444 -19.27 7.86 -2.06
N LEU A 445 -18.77 7.90 -0.81
CA LEU A 445 -19.42 8.64 0.28
C LEU A 445 -19.49 10.14 -0.02
N HIS A 446 -18.42 10.72 -0.55
CA HIS A 446 -18.38 12.13 -0.94
C HIS A 446 -19.44 12.43 -2.01
N ARG A 447 -19.53 11.59 -3.06
CA ARG A 447 -20.55 11.73 -4.12
C ARG A 447 -21.99 11.61 -3.61
N ILE A 448 -22.21 10.83 -2.56
CA ILE A 448 -23.52 10.73 -1.90
C ILE A 448 -23.84 12.03 -1.16
N LEU A 449 -22.87 12.56 -0.40
CA LEU A 449 -23.02 13.80 0.36
C LEU A 449 -23.18 15.05 -0.51
N GLU A 450 -22.66 15.05 -1.73
CA GLU A 450 -22.94 16.09 -2.73
C GLU A 450 -24.43 16.17 -3.12
N ARG A 451 -25.16 15.05 -2.98
CA ARG A 451 -26.55 14.90 -3.41
C ARG A 451 -27.53 14.88 -2.25
N ALA A 452 -27.06 14.59 -1.04
CA ALA A 452 -27.88 14.44 0.15
C ALA A 452 -27.21 15.03 1.38
N VAL A 453 -27.94 15.86 2.14
CA VAL A 453 -27.46 16.37 3.42
C VAL A 453 -27.65 15.29 4.48
N ASP A 454 -26.59 14.58 4.82
CA ASP A 454 -26.57 13.56 5.88
C ASP A 454 -25.43 13.82 6.86
N HIS A 455 -25.76 14.44 7.99
CA HIS A 455 -24.78 14.79 9.03
C HIS A 455 -24.12 13.56 9.68
N GLN A 456 -24.81 12.42 9.74
CA GLN A 456 -24.20 11.20 10.28
C GLN A 456 -23.17 10.64 9.30
N ALA A 457 -23.49 10.61 8.01
CA ALA A 457 -22.57 10.19 6.97
C ALA A 457 -21.36 11.14 6.86
N ALA A 458 -21.58 12.45 6.96
CA ALA A 458 -20.51 13.44 7.00
C ALA A 458 -19.58 13.27 8.23
N SER A 459 -20.12 12.87 9.38
CA SER A 459 -19.31 12.69 10.61
C SER A 459 -18.24 11.60 10.49
N LEU A 460 -18.33 10.72 9.50
CA LEU A 460 -17.29 9.71 9.23
C LEU A 460 -15.95 10.32 8.83
N PHE A 461 -15.94 11.45 8.13
CA PHE A 461 -14.69 12.14 7.79
C PHE A 461 -13.99 12.65 9.06
N THR A 462 -14.74 13.32 9.94
CA THR A 462 -14.21 13.81 11.23
C THR A 462 -13.73 12.65 12.12
N LEU A 463 -14.49 11.57 12.22
CA LEU A 463 -14.09 10.41 13.03
C LEU A 463 -12.87 9.69 12.44
N ARG A 464 -12.72 9.67 11.11
CA ARG A 464 -11.52 9.17 10.44
C ARG A 464 -10.30 10.03 10.81
N GLU A 465 -10.40 11.34 10.64
CA GLU A 465 -9.33 12.29 10.96
C GLU A 465 -8.89 12.15 12.41
N GLN A 466 -9.83 12.09 13.37
CA GLN A 466 -9.53 11.89 14.78
C GLN A 466 -8.78 10.58 15.06
N ARG A 467 -9.16 9.46 14.42
CA ARG A 467 -8.45 8.18 14.56
C ARG A 467 -7.03 8.26 14.01
N GLU A 468 -6.87 8.87 12.83
CA GLU A 468 -5.59 9.04 12.17
C GLU A 468 -4.66 9.97 12.98
N GLU A 469 -5.20 11.06 13.55
CA GLU A 469 -4.47 11.99 14.42
C GLU A 469 -4.00 11.31 15.71
N LEU A 470 -4.90 10.61 16.42
CA LEU A 470 -4.55 9.88 17.64
C LEU A 470 -3.44 8.84 17.38
N ALA A 471 -3.54 8.08 16.30
CA ALA A 471 -2.50 7.12 15.92
C ALA A 471 -1.17 7.79 15.61
N GLN A 472 -1.19 8.93 14.90
CA GLN A 472 0.01 9.68 14.57
C GLN A 472 0.69 10.31 15.78
N MET A 473 -0.09 10.70 16.80
CA MET A 473 0.38 11.39 18.00
C MET A 473 0.64 10.49 19.21
N ALA A 474 0.64 9.17 19.04
CA ALA A 474 0.92 8.22 20.13
C ALA A 474 2.27 8.53 20.82
N ARG A 475 2.24 8.80 22.14
CA ARG A 475 3.40 9.27 22.92
C ARG A 475 4.62 8.35 22.84
N ALA A 476 4.39 7.04 22.78
CA ALA A 476 5.43 6.02 22.69
C ALA A 476 6.36 6.20 21.47
N LYS A 477 5.90 6.88 20.40
CA LYS A 477 6.74 7.21 19.25
C LYS A 477 7.92 8.09 19.64
N CYS A 478 7.71 9.09 20.49
CA CYS A 478 8.77 10.01 20.92
C CYS A 478 9.90 9.26 21.67
N GLU A 479 9.53 8.32 22.53
CA GLU A 479 10.47 7.48 23.27
C GLU A 479 11.34 6.62 22.33
N VAL A 480 10.71 6.03 21.30
CA VAL A 480 11.44 5.28 20.28
C VAL A 480 12.38 6.17 19.49
N VAL A 481 11.96 7.38 19.08
CA VAL A 481 12.85 8.32 18.36
C VAL A 481 14.08 8.66 19.21
N VAL A 482 13.89 9.00 20.48
CA VAL A 482 14.98 9.26 21.43
C VAL A 482 15.95 8.08 21.48
N ARG A 483 15.43 6.85 21.61
CA ARG A 483 16.25 5.63 21.62
C ARG A 483 17.06 5.48 20.32
N LEU A 484 16.40 5.60 19.15
CA LEU A 484 17.05 5.44 17.85
C LEU A 484 18.14 6.48 17.59
N LEU A 485 17.96 7.71 18.08
CA LEU A 485 18.96 8.78 17.99
C LEU A 485 20.16 8.52 18.88
N SER A 486 19.95 7.98 20.09
CA SER A 486 21.05 7.60 20.99
C SER A 486 21.95 6.50 20.41
N GLU A 487 21.38 5.60 19.60
CA GLU A 487 22.09 4.51 18.92
C GLU A 487 22.88 4.98 17.67
N ALA A 488 22.58 6.17 17.13
CA ALA A 488 23.12 6.64 15.85
C ALA A 488 24.58 7.17 15.93
N GLY A 489 25.15 7.24 17.13
CA GLY A 489 26.50 7.76 17.39
C GLY A 489 26.58 9.28 17.46
N SER A 490 27.80 9.84 17.51
CA SER A 490 28.04 11.29 17.59
C SER A 490 28.96 11.76 16.45
N PRO A 491 28.53 12.73 15.62
CA PRO A 491 27.17 13.28 15.53
C PRO A 491 26.18 12.24 14.99
N ALA A 492 24.91 12.32 15.41
CA ALA A 492 23.88 11.33 15.06
C ALA A 492 23.59 11.29 13.55
N ARG A 493 23.62 12.45 12.88
CA ARG A 493 23.36 12.64 11.43
C ARG A 493 22.05 11.99 10.98
N CYS A 494 20.99 12.31 11.72
CA CYS A 494 19.66 11.74 11.52
C CYS A 494 18.73 12.76 10.87
N LEU A 495 17.83 12.24 10.03
CA LEU A 495 16.72 12.99 9.45
C LEU A 495 15.41 12.44 10.04
N ILE A 496 14.50 13.32 10.43
CA ILE A 496 13.16 12.94 10.88
C ILE A 496 12.14 13.52 9.92
N CYS A 497 11.32 12.68 9.31
CA CYS A 497 10.22 13.10 8.45
C CYS A 497 8.96 13.34 9.30
N ASP A 498 8.59 14.61 9.46
CA ASP A 498 7.38 15.09 10.14
C ASP A 498 6.67 16.12 9.24
N LEU A 499 6.18 15.64 8.10
CA LEU A 499 5.58 16.51 7.06
C LEU A 499 4.27 17.15 7.51
N GLU A 500 3.50 16.45 8.35
CA GLU A 500 2.25 16.95 8.95
C GLU A 500 2.50 17.91 10.13
N ARG A 501 3.77 18.10 10.54
CA ARG A 501 4.19 19.00 11.63
C ARG A 501 3.58 18.67 13.00
N LEU A 502 3.23 17.40 13.22
CA LEU A 502 2.58 16.95 14.45
C LEU A 502 3.57 16.87 15.61
N TRP A 503 4.84 16.58 15.32
CA TRP A 503 5.84 16.27 16.33
C TRP A 503 6.93 17.32 16.51
N THR A 504 7.09 18.23 15.54
CA THR A 504 8.22 19.17 15.48
C THR A 504 8.45 19.90 16.80
N ALA A 505 7.40 20.46 17.42
CA ALA A 505 7.52 21.20 18.67
C ALA A 505 7.95 20.32 19.85
N VAL A 506 7.39 19.11 19.94
CA VAL A 506 7.71 18.12 20.99
C VAL A 506 9.15 17.64 20.83
N LEU A 507 9.53 17.20 19.62
CA LEU A 507 10.86 16.70 19.31
C LEU A 507 11.94 17.74 19.54
N ARG A 508 11.74 19.00 19.11
CA ARG A 508 12.70 20.07 19.37
C ARG A 508 12.98 20.26 20.86
N ARG A 509 11.93 20.25 21.69
CA ARG A 509 12.07 20.39 23.13
C ARG A 509 12.78 19.18 23.73
N THR A 510 12.24 17.98 23.51
CA THR A 510 12.75 16.74 24.12
C THR A 510 14.20 16.44 23.72
N LEU A 511 14.57 16.66 22.46
CA LEU A 511 15.92 16.38 21.99
C LEU A 511 16.93 17.47 22.41
N ALA A 512 16.49 18.73 22.51
CA ALA A 512 17.34 19.80 23.06
C ALA A 512 17.63 19.58 24.55
N GLU A 513 16.66 19.09 25.33
CA GLU A 513 16.85 18.70 26.73
C GLU A 513 17.88 17.57 26.90
N GLN A 514 18.08 16.74 25.88
CA GLN A 514 19.12 15.71 25.82
C GLN A 514 20.47 16.21 25.27
N GLY A 515 20.60 17.52 25.03
CA GLY A 515 21.83 18.15 24.54
C GLY A 515 22.10 17.94 23.06
N MET A 516 21.12 17.49 22.27
CA MET A 516 21.28 17.34 20.81
C MET A 516 21.06 18.67 20.09
N THR A 517 21.84 18.92 19.04
CA THR A 517 21.59 20.07 18.16
C THR A 517 20.54 19.70 17.12
N VAL A 518 19.31 20.18 17.32
CA VAL A 518 18.16 19.89 16.44
C VAL A 518 17.72 21.15 15.70
N GLU A 519 17.58 21.03 14.39
CA GLU A 519 17.08 22.09 13.52
C GLU A 519 15.91 21.58 12.67
N VAL A 520 15.15 22.50 12.08
CA VAL A 520 13.99 22.18 11.23
C VAL A 520 14.23 22.77 9.85
N LEU A 521 14.08 21.93 8.83
CA LEU A 521 13.96 22.38 7.46
C LEU A 521 12.48 22.65 7.18
N GLU A 522 12.08 23.91 7.37
CA GLU A 522 10.70 24.33 7.18
C GLU A 522 10.38 24.52 5.69
N ARG A 523 9.15 24.18 5.32
CA ARG A 523 8.62 24.36 3.96
C ARG A 523 8.65 25.82 3.47
N SER A 524 8.57 26.77 4.38
CA SER A 524 8.57 28.22 4.10
C SER A 524 9.94 28.81 3.87
N PHE A 525 11.02 28.04 4.05
CA PHE A 525 12.37 28.59 3.88
C PHE A 525 12.64 28.94 2.43
N ASP A 526 13.27 30.11 2.25
CA ASP A 526 13.85 30.46 0.97
C ASP A 526 15.05 29.54 0.64
N ALA A 527 15.42 29.60 -0.63
CA ALA A 527 16.51 28.86 -1.23
C ALA A 527 17.84 28.90 -0.47
N ASP A 528 18.22 30.08 0.03
CA ASP A 528 19.53 30.35 0.60
C ASP A 528 19.57 29.96 2.08
N THR A 529 18.48 30.23 2.80
CA THR A 529 18.29 29.78 4.19
C THR A 529 18.32 28.26 4.28
N ALA A 530 17.61 27.58 3.37
CA ALA A 530 17.57 26.12 3.31
C ALA A 530 18.97 25.53 3.00
N GLU A 531 19.70 26.11 2.05
CA GLU A 531 21.07 25.67 1.72
C GLU A 531 22.03 25.92 2.90
N SER A 532 21.95 27.07 3.56
CA SER A 532 22.79 27.40 4.72
C SER A 532 22.60 26.41 5.87
N LEU A 533 21.34 26.06 6.17
CA LEU A 533 21.02 25.04 7.15
C LEU A 533 21.56 23.67 6.74
N TRP A 534 21.36 23.28 5.48
CA TRP A 534 21.90 22.04 4.95
C TRP A 534 23.43 21.96 5.07
N ARG A 535 24.16 23.05 4.80
CA ARG A 535 25.62 23.10 4.98
C ARG A 535 26.05 22.91 6.42
N ARG A 536 25.26 23.36 7.40
CA ARG A 536 25.53 23.08 8.81
C ARG A 536 25.32 21.60 9.13
N PHE A 537 24.25 21.00 8.60
CA PHE A 537 24.01 19.57 8.72
C PHE A 537 25.13 18.76 8.06
N GLU A 538 25.52 19.07 6.81
CA GLU A 538 26.62 18.46 6.05
C GLU A 538 27.93 18.45 6.86
N ARG A 539 28.27 19.58 7.49
CA ARG A 539 29.47 19.74 8.32
C ARG A 539 29.37 19.10 9.71
N GLY A 540 28.21 18.59 10.10
CA GLY A 540 28.00 17.92 11.39
C GLY A 540 27.84 18.83 12.58
N LYS A 541 27.41 20.07 12.31
CA LYS A 541 27.01 21.01 13.36
C LYS A 541 25.56 20.82 13.81
N VAL A 542 24.83 19.89 13.18
CA VAL A 542 23.44 19.54 13.47
C VAL A 542 23.39 18.03 13.59
N ASP A 543 22.91 17.54 14.72
CA ASP A 543 22.78 16.10 14.99
C ASP A 543 21.55 15.53 14.28
N CYS A 544 20.45 16.29 14.34
CA CYS A 544 19.16 15.90 13.81
C CYS A 544 18.51 17.04 13.04
N LEU A 545 18.03 16.75 11.82
CA LEU A 545 17.25 17.68 11.01
C LEU A 545 15.82 17.14 10.84
N ILE A 546 14.84 17.90 11.31
CA ILE A 546 13.42 17.59 11.10
C ILE A 546 13.00 18.16 9.75
N LEU A 547 12.45 17.31 8.89
CA LEU A 547 12.00 17.63 7.54
C LEU A 547 10.49 17.87 7.54
N GLN A 548 10.08 19.08 7.16
CA GLN A 548 8.68 19.44 6.93
C GLN A 548 8.32 19.58 5.43
N ASP A 549 9.29 19.30 4.55
CA ASP A 549 9.09 19.12 3.11
C ASP A 549 10.20 18.21 2.55
N VAL A 550 10.02 17.76 1.31
CA VAL A 550 11.09 17.10 0.54
C VAL A 550 12.20 18.13 0.29
N PRO A 551 13.46 17.86 0.70
CA PRO A 551 14.51 18.84 0.50
C PRO A 551 14.81 19.06 -0.99
N PRO A 552 15.29 20.24 -1.39
CA PRO A 552 15.69 20.52 -2.76
C PRO A 552 16.73 19.51 -3.28
N VAL A 553 16.52 19.01 -4.50
CA VAL A 553 17.40 18.03 -5.15
C VAL A 553 18.82 18.58 -5.46
N ARG A 554 18.99 19.90 -5.44
CA ARG A 554 20.29 20.55 -5.69
C ARG A 554 21.25 20.51 -4.50
N PHE A 555 20.77 20.13 -3.33
CA PHE A 555 21.60 20.03 -2.13
C PHE A 555 22.77 19.08 -2.38
N VAL A 556 23.94 19.40 -1.85
CA VAL A 556 25.09 18.50 -1.95
C VAL A 556 24.84 17.25 -1.10
N GLY A 557 25.42 16.12 -1.49
CA GLY A 557 25.33 14.93 -0.66
C GLY A 557 26.03 15.12 0.71
N ALA A 558 25.55 14.41 1.72
CA ALA A 558 26.06 14.46 3.09
C ALA A 558 26.13 13.05 3.69
N ARG A 559 26.87 12.88 4.80
CA ARG A 559 26.78 11.66 5.59
C ARG A 559 25.42 11.65 6.30
N ILE A 560 24.56 10.72 5.90
CA ILE A 560 23.25 10.46 6.52
C ILE A 560 23.31 9.05 7.08
N ASN A 561 23.07 8.89 8.39
CA ASN A 561 23.06 7.57 9.02
C ASN A 561 21.65 6.98 9.07
N ARG A 562 20.63 7.83 9.28
CA ARG A 562 19.26 7.40 9.56
C ARG A 562 18.23 8.37 9.00
N LEU A 563 17.13 7.84 8.50
CA LEU A 563 15.87 8.54 8.24
C LEU A 563 14.77 7.88 9.08
N ILE A 564 14.08 8.66 9.89
CA ILE A 564 12.95 8.20 10.71
C ILE A 564 11.66 8.77 10.11
N VAL A 565 10.74 7.89 9.70
CA VAL A 565 9.41 8.28 9.22
C VAL A 565 8.45 8.35 10.41
N MET A 566 8.10 9.57 10.83
CA MET A 566 7.28 9.83 12.03
C MET A 566 5.77 9.92 11.73
N THR A 567 5.43 10.40 10.53
CA THR A 567 4.06 10.62 10.06
C THR A 567 3.72 9.66 8.93
N PRO A 568 3.41 8.38 9.23
CA PRO A 568 3.27 7.33 8.22
C PRO A 568 2.03 7.46 7.32
N LEU A 569 1.05 8.30 7.70
CA LEU A 569 -0.15 8.55 6.91
C LEU A 569 0.00 9.71 5.92
N THR A 570 1.16 10.37 5.89
CA THR A 570 1.52 11.30 4.84
C THR A 570 1.42 10.61 3.47
N PRO A 571 0.99 11.31 2.40
CA PRO A 571 0.85 10.73 1.08
C PRO A 571 2.08 9.92 0.63
N LEU A 572 1.82 8.73 0.07
CA LEU A 572 2.85 7.76 -0.27
C LEU A 572 3.92 8.33 -1.21
N ALA A 573 3.51 9.19 -2.13
CA ALA A 573 4.39 9.88 -3.07
C ALA A 573 5.40 10.81 -2.38
N SER A 574 5.01 11.47 -1.29
CA SER A 574 5.88 12.34 -0.51
C SER A 574 6.89 11.53 0.29
N LEU A 575 6.44 10.44 0.94
CA LEU A 575 7.34 9.51 1.64
C LEU A 575 8.35 8.87 0.68
N ALA A 576 7.90 8.46 -0.50
CA ALA A 576 8.77 7.92 -1.55
C ALA A 576 9.79 8.96 -2.02
N ALA A 577 9.38 10.21 -2.22
CA ALA A 577 10.28 11.29 -2.61
C ALA A 577 11.35 11.59 -1.54
N ILE A 578 11.00 11.55 -0.25
CA ILE A 578 11.97 11.72 0.83
C ILE A 578 12.98 10.57 0.85
N VAL A 579 12.52 9.32 0.77
CA VAL A 579 13.45 8.17 0.75
C VAL A 579 14.35 8.20 -0.49
N ASP A 580 13.79 8.49 -1.67
CA ASP A 580 14.57 8.68 -2.89
C ASP A 580 15.64 9.75 -2.72
N TRP A 581 15.24 10.91 -2.18
CA TRP A 581 16.15 12.00 -1.90
C TRP A 581 17.25 11.59 -0.92
N VAL A 582 16.90 10.99 0.21
CA VAL A 582 17.86 10.58 1.25
C VAL A 582 18.87 9.57 0.70
N LEU A 583 18.41 8.52 0.01
CA LEU A 583 19.28 7.49 -0.53
C LEU A 583 20.17 8.02 -1.66
N SER A 584 19.69 9.00 -2.44
CA SER A 584 20.46 9.67 -3.49
C SER A 584 21.51 10.65 -2.93
N HIS A 585 21.26 11.24 -1.75
CA HIS A 585 22.14 12.25 -1.15
C HIS A 585 23.06 11.70 -0.05
N ALA A 586 22.92 10.44 0.34
CA ALA A 586 23.74 9.81 1.36
C ALA A 586 25.16 9.45 0.85
N LEU A 587 26.17 10.22 1.25
CA LEU A 587 27.59 10.01 0.91
C LEU A 587 28.35 9.32 2.04
N SER A 588 29.10 8.25 1.73
CA SER A 588 30.06 7.55 2.63
C SER A 588 29.54 7.08 4.01
N GLY A 589 30.16 6.05 4.60
CA GLY A 589 29.78 5.52 5.92
C GLY A 589 28.95 4.21 5.88
N PRO A 590 28.26 3.84 6.98
CA PRO A 590 27.47 2.60 7.09
C PRO A 590 26.21 2.61 6.19
N ALA A 591 25.47 1.50 6.13
CA ALA A 591 24.18 1.51 5.44
C ALA A 591 23.26 2.59 6.03
N VAL A 592 22.46 3.25 5.19
CA VAL A 592 21.44 4.20 5.68
C VAL A 592 20.30 3.38 6.26
N CYS A 593 19.91 3.65 7.50
CA CYS A 593 18.71 3.03 8.09
C CYS A 593 17.48 3.90 7.80
N VAL A 594 16.42 3.29 7.26
CA VAL A 594 15.10 3.89 7.09
C VAL A 594 14.15 3.25 8.10
N ASP A 595 13.84 3.99 9.15
CA ASP A 595 13.02 3.53 10.27
C ASP A 595 11.57 3.94 10.05
N LEU A 596 10.71 2.93 9.94
CA LEU A 596 9.27 3.08 9.78
C LEU A 596 8.61 2.96 11.15
N LEU A 597 8.25 4.11 11.73
CA LEU A 597 7.64 4.20 13.04
C LEU A 597 6.12 4.34 12.92
N TYR A 598 5.38 3.39 13.50
CA TYR A 598 3.93 3.35 13.38
C TYR A 598 3.26 2.73 14.60
N THR A 599 2.02 3.13 14.86
CA THR A 599 1.20 2.61 15.95
C THR A 599 0.48 1.33 15.50
N SER A 600 0.69 0.25 16.24
CA SER A 600 0.18 -1.08 15.93
C SER A 600 -1.35 -1.14 16.02
N GLY A 601 -1.99 -1.91 15.15
CA GLY A 601 -3.45 -2.04 15.14
C GLY A 601 -4.19 -0.80 14.64
N THR A 602 -3.49 0.12 13.98
CA THR A 602 -4.06 1.34 13.38
C THR A 602 -3.80 1.38 11.87
N PRO A 603 -4.44 2.30 11.12
CA PRO A 603 -4.18 2.46 9.68
C PRO A 603 -2.70 2.68 9.31
N GLU A 604 -1.90 3.21 10.24
CA GLU A 604 -0.47 3.44 10.02
C GLU A 604 0.31 2.17 9.70
N GLN A 605 -0.07 1.05 10.33
CA GLN A 605 0.61 -0.22 10.14
C GLN A 605 0.51 -0.69 8.68
N GLN A 606 -0.68 -0.57 8.08
CA GLN A 606 -0.86 -0.92 6.67
C GLN A 606 -0.10 0.05 5.77
N ALA A 607 -0.19 1.35 6.03
CA ALA A 607 0.51 2.38 5.24
C ALA A 607 2.03 2.12 5.18
N MET A 608 2.65 1.70 6.29
CA MET A 608 4.08 1.38 6.33
C MET A 608 4.44 0.06 5.64
N VAL A 609 3.58 -0.94 5.70
CA VAL A 609 3.78 -2.19 4.93
C VAL A 609 3.72 -1.90 3.44
N ASP A 610 2.68 -1.18 3.01
CA ASP A 610 2.49 -0.77 1.62
C ASP A 610 3.69 0.03 1.11
N PHE A 611 4.18 0.98 1.91
CA PHE A 611 5.37 1.75 1.59
C PHE A 611 6.63 0.88 1.45
N ALA A 612 6.90 0.01 2.43
CA ALA A 612 8.10 -0.83 2.45
C ALA A 612 8.14 -1.82 1.29
N ASP A 613 6.99 -2.43 0.96
CA ASP A 613 6.88 -3.33 -0.19
C ASP A 613 7.18 -2.59 -1.50
N THR A 614 6.46 -1.49 -1.68
CA THR A 614 6.33 -0.83 -2.97
C THR A 614 7.58 -0.04 -3.36
N CYS A 615 8.22 0.64 -2.39
CA CYS A 615 9.40 1.46 -2.64
C CYS A 615 10.70 0.68 -2.44
N CYS A 616 10.72 -0.21 -1.44
CA CYS A 616 11.94 -0.85 -0.95
C CYS A 616 12.00 -2.37 -1.22
N GLY A 617 10.95 -2.99 -1.78
CA GLY A 617 10.93 -4.41 -2.15
C GLY A 617 10.97 -5.38 -0.97
N LEU A 618 10.16 -5.12 0.08
CA LEU A 618 10.04 -5.92 1.33
C LEU A 618 11.39 -6.33 1.95
N ARG A 619 12.32 -5.40 2.08
CA ARG A 619 13.51 -5.61 2.93
C ARG A 619 13.17 -5.27 4.36
N PHE A 620 13.17 -6.25 5.26
CA PHE A 620 13.19 -5.98 6.69
C PHE A 620 14.54 -6.43 7.25
N GLY A 621 15.29 -5.50 7.83
CA GLY A 621 16.42 -5.84 8.68
C GLY A 621 15.94 -6.62 9.89
N ARG A 622 16.79 -7.51 10.42
CA ARG A 622 16.54 -8.21 11.69
C ARG A 622 16.75 -7.28 12.87
#